data_AF-Q1AT42-F1
#
_entry.id   AF-Q1AT42-F1
#
_cell.length_a   1.000
_cell.length_b   1.000
_cell.length_c   1.000
_cell.angle_alpha   90.00
_cell.angle_beta   90.00
_cell.angle_gamma   90.00
#
_symmetry.space_group_name_H-M   'P 1'
#
loop_
_entity.id
_entity.type
_entity.pdbx_description
1 polymer ?
#
loop_
_entity_poly.entity_id
_entity_poly.type
_entity_poly.pdbx_seq_one_letter_code
_entity_poly.pdbx_strand_id
1 'polypeptide(L)'
;MAQEVLLDDPDFLREIVERVLQEELLEAEMTEHIGAAPYERTDARKGHRNAHKPRTLRTRVGTLNLLVSQRIGKGPSQHGCSRVTSAMRRRLF
;
A
#
# COMPACT_ATOMS: atom_id res chain seq x y z
N MET A 1 -9.10 22.93 -20.32
CA MET A 1 -10.50 22.45 -20.41
C MET A 1 -10.65 20.96 -20.11
N ALA A 2 -9.84 20.03 -20.67
CA ALA A 2 -10.01 18.60 -20.38
C ALA A 2 -9.50 18.15 -18.98
N GLN A 3 -8.44 18.78 -18.45
CA GLN A 3 -7.86 18.43 -17.15
C GLN A 3 -8.72 18.88 -15.96
N GLU A 4 -9.53 19.92 -16.14
CA GLU A 4 -10.27 20.61 -15.09
C GLU A 4 -11.55 19.85 -14.71
N VAL A 5 -12.32 19.43 -15.71
CA VAL A 5 -13.52 18.59 -15.55
C VAL A 5 -13.19 17.24 -14.91
N LEU A 6 -11.98 16.71 -15.14
CA LEU A 6 -11.56 15.42 -14.62
C LEU A 6 -11.21 15.48 -13.13
N LEU A 7 -10.75 16.63 -12.62
CA LEU A 7 -10.43 16.83 -11.20
C LEU A 7 -11.68 17.11 -10.34
N ASP A 8 -12.77 17.58 -10.94
CA ASP A 8 -14.06 17.81 -10.27
C ASP A 8 -14.86 16.51 -10.07
N ASP A 9 -14.44 15.39 -10.68
CA ASP A 9 -15.03 14.09 -10.43
C ASP A 9 -14.43 13.45 -9.16
N PRO A 10 -15.21 13.32 -8.06
CA PRO A 10 -14.72 12.73 -6.82
C PRO A 10 -14.35 11.25 -6.97
N ASP A 11 -14.95 10.54 -7.93
CA ASP A 11 -14.62 9.14 -8.21
C ASP A 11 -13.25 9.03 -8.87
N PHE A 12 -12.92 9.95 -9.79
CA PHE A 12 -11.60 9.99 -10.43
C PHE A 12 -10.47 10.25 -9.42
N LEU A 13 -10.65 11.22 -8.53
CA LEU A 13 -9.67 11.48 -7.47
C LEU A 13 -9.52 10.28 -6.53
N ARG A 14 -10.62 9.60 -6.20
CA ARG A 14 -10.57 8.39 -5.38
C ARG A 14 -9.72 7.30 -6.04
N GLU A 15 -9.92 7.04 -7.33
CA GLU A 15 -9.17 6.02 -8.08
C GLU A 15 -7.67 6.32 -8.18
N ILE A 16 -7.30 7.58 -8.45
CA ILE A 16 -5.89 7.98 -8.45
C ILE A 16 -5.27 7.74 -7.09
N VAL A 17 -5.92 8.21 -6.02
CA VAL A 17 -5.40 8.07 -4.67
C VAL A 17 -5.29 6.60 -4.30
N GLU A 18 -6.30 5.77 -4.61
CA GLU A 18 -6.24 4.33 -4.37
C GLU A 18 -5.03 3.69 -5.08
N ARG A 19 -4.82 4.02 -6.35
CA ARG A 19 -3.72 3.47 -7.14
C ARG A 19 -2.35 3.91 -6.65
N VAL A 20 -2.16 5.21 -6.39
CA VAL A 20 -0.89 5.77 -5.91
C VAL A 20 -0.53 5.18 -4.55
N LEU A 21 -1.51 5.06 -3.63
CA LEU A 21 -1.27 4.44 -2.32
C LEU A 21 -0.94 2.95 -2.44
N GLN A 22 -1.59 2.25 -3.37
CA GLN A 22 -1.34 0.85 -3.62
C GLN A 22 0.07 0.60 -4.20
N GLU A 23 0.48 1.36 -5.21
CA GLU A 23 1.77 1.17 -5.90
C GLU A 23 2.94 1.83 -5.13
N GLU A 24 2.88 3.14 -4.86
CA GLU A 24 4.07 3.86 -4.36
C GLU A 24 4.36 3.59 -2.90
N LEU A 25 3.34 3.43 -2.07
CA LEU A 25 3.55 3.29 -0.63
C LEU A 25 3.62 1.83 -0.21
N LEU A 26 2.61 1.03 -0.54
CA LEU A 26 2.54 -0.35 -0.04
C LEU A 26 3.59 -1.26 -0.69
N GLU A 27 3.81 -1.17 -2.00
CA GLU A 27 4.81 -2.01 -2.67
C GLU A 27 6.26 -1.56 -2.40
N ALA A 28 6.50 -0.24 -2.32
CA ALA A 28 7.83 0.26 -1.96
C ALA A 28 8.20 -0.12 -0.51
N GLU A 29 7.30 0.09 0.45
CA GLU A 29 7.50 -0.35 1.83
C GLU A 29 7.78 -1.86 1.90
N MET A 30 7.08 -2.66 1.10
CA MET A 30 7.28 -4.11 1.10
C MET A 30 8.64 -4.51 0.53
N THR A 31 9.13 -3.75 -0.46
CA THR A 31 10.48 -3.91 -1.03
C THR A 31 11.56 -3.63 0.00
N GLU A 32 11.44 -2.50 0.69
CA GLU A 32 12.34 -2.12 1.78
C GLU A 32 12.27 -3.14 2.94
N HIS A 33 11.07 -3.59 3.28
CA HIS A 33 10.85 -4.54 4.37
C HIS A 33 11.47 -5.91 4.10
N ILE A 34 11.36 -6.42 2.87
CA ILE A 34 11.97 -7.68 2.46
C ILE A 34 13.47 -7.51 2.20
N GLY A 35 13.91 -6.30 1.82
CA GLY A 35 15.28 -6.00 1.45
C GLY A 35 15.67 -6.56 0.07
N ALA A 36 14.68 -6.80 -0.79
CA ALA A 36 14.89 -7.33 -2.14
C ALA A 36 13.77 -6.91 -3.09
N ALA A 37 14.13 -6.57 -4.32
CA ALA A 37 13.19 -6.33 -5.41
C ALA A 37 12.52 -7.64 -5.88
N PRO A 38 11.42 -7.55 -6.65
CA PRO A 38 10.82 -8.71 -7.30
C PRO A 38 11.87 -9.49 -8.09
N TYR A 39 11.91 -10.81 -7.89
CA TYR A 39 12.84 -11.74 -8.56
C TYR A 39 14.36 -11.53 -8.32
N GLU A 40 14.73 -10.59 -7.45
CA GLU A 40 16.13 -10.35 -7.11
C GLU A 40 16.70 -11.43 -6.16
N ARG A 41 17.84 -12.01 -6.52
CA ARG A 41 18.57 -12.95 -5.65
C ARG A 41 19.55 -12.17 -4.78
N THR A 42 19.31 -12.16 -3.48
CA THR A 42 20.16 -11.51 -2.49
C THR A 42 20.17 -12.33 -1.21
N ASP A 43 21.34 -12.46 -0.60
CA ASP A 43 21.53 -13.17 0.68
C ASP A 43 20.88 -12.40 1.85
N ALA A 44 20.59 -11.12 1.68
CA ALA A 44 19.91 -10.27 2.67
C ALA A 44 18.38 -10.42 2.65
N ARG A 45 17.81 -11.25 1.76
CA ARG A 45 16.35 -11.39 1.59
C ARG A 45 15.71 -11.98 2.87
N LYS A 46 14.82 -11.20 3.51
CA LYS A 46 14.19 -11.57 4.80
C LYS A 46 12.87 -12.34 4.69
N GLY A 47 12.40 -12.63 3.48
CA GLY A 47 11.12 -13.30 3.28
C GLY A 47 10.65 -13.23 1.84
N HIS A 48 9.45 -13.73 1.58
CA HIS A 48 8.82 -13.69 0.25
C HIS A 48 7.51 -12.92 0.34
N ARG A 49 7.18 -12.15 -0.71
CA ARG A 49 5.84 -11.60 -0.87
C ARG A 49 4.96 -12.75 -1.32
N ASN A 50 3.93 -13.06 -0.55
CA ASN A 50 2.93 -14.00 -1.01
C ASN A 50 1.59 -13.68 -0.33
N ALA A 51 0.58 -13.55 -1.18
CA ALA A 51 -0.78 -13.09 -0.90
C ALA A 51 -0.92 -11.58 -0.59
N HIS A 52 -2.10 -11.06 -0.94
CA HIS A 52 -2.58 -9.75 -0.52
C HIS A 52 -3.77 -9.94 0.42
N LYS A 53 -3.94 -9.04 1.39
CA LYS A 53 -5.12 -8.99 2.26
C LYS A 53 -5.92 -7.73 1.96
N PRO A 54 -7.22 -7.86 1.65
CA PRO A 54 -8.06 -6.69 1.43
C PRO A 54 -8.20 -5.88 2.72
N ARG A 55 -8.12 -4.56 2.60
CA ARG A 55 -8.33 -3.60 3.68
C ARG A 55 -9.02 -2.36 3.19
N THR A 56 -9.98 -1.91 3.98
CA THR A 56 -10.72 -0.69 3.71
C THR A 56 -10.16 0.46 4.55
N LEU A 57 -9.89 1.59 3.91
CA LEU A 57 -9.41 2.83 4.52
C LEU A 57 -10.40 3.97 4.25
N ARG A 58 -10.94 4.58 5.32
CA ARG A 58 -11.81 5.75 5.19
C ARG A 58 -10.95 7.00 5.07
N THR A 59 -11.15 7.78 4.02
CA THR A 59 -10.40 9.01 3.72
C THR A 59 -11.37 10.13 3.34
N ARG A 60 -10.84 11.34 3.12
CA ARG A 60 -11.65 12.51 2.71
C ARG A 60 -12.21 12.38 1.29
N VAL A 61 -11.52 11.65 0.42
CA VAL A 61 -11.98 11.35 -0.95
C VAL A 61 -12.89 10.12 -1.00
N GLY A 62 -13.35 9.66 0.16
CA GLY A 62 -14.21 8.49 0.31
C GLY A 62 -13.48 7.26 0.84
N THR A 63 -14.10 6.11 0.63
CA THR A 63 -13.61 4.81 1.11
C THR A 63 -12.72 4.17 0.06
N LEU A 64 -11.46 3.90 0.41
CA LEU A 64 -10.47 3.25 -0.45
C LEU A 64 -10.38 1.76 -0.14
N ASN A 65 -10.30 0.93 -1.18
CA ASN A 65 -10.15 -0.52 -1.05
C ASN A 65 -8.73 -0.95 -1.42
N LEU A 66 -7.89 -1.14 -0.41
CA LEU A 66 -6.46 -1.42 -0.59
C LEU A 66 -6.17 -2.92 -0.44
N LEU A 67 -5.18 -3.41 -1.18
CA LEU A 67 -4.68 -4.77 -1.12
C LEU A 67 -3.31 -4.79 -0.43
N VAL A 68 -3.29 -5.05 0.87
CA VAL A 68 -2.04 -5.03 1.65
C VAL A 68 -1.23 -6.30 1.39
N SER A 69 -0.05 -6.14 0.82
CA SER A 69 0.89 -7.24 0.51
C SER A 69 1.36 -7.94 1.79
N GLN A 70 1.31 -9.26 1.81
CA GLN A 70 1.72 -10.08 2.94
C GLN A 70 3.09 -10.71 2.72
N ARG A 71 3.87 -10.77 3.80
CA ARG A 71 5.16 -11.46 3.83
C ARG A 71 4.95 -12.85 4.37
N ILE A 72 5.51 -13.85 3.70
CA ILE A 72 5.64 -15.21 4.20
C ILE A 72 7.13 -15.48 4.46
N GLY A 73 7.46 -15.82 5.71
CA GLY A 73 8.84 -16.09 6.15
C GLY A 73 8.98 -16.12 7.68
N LYS A 74 9.97 -16.86 8.19
CA LYS A 74 10.26 -16.95 9.65
C LYS A 74 11.04 -15.72 10.12
N GLY A 75 10.45 -14.97 11.05
CA GLY A 75 11.08 -13.84 11.74
C GLY A 75 10.00 -12.92 12.35
N PRO A 76 10.28 -12.19 13.45
CA PRO A 76 9.27 -11.40 14.14
C PRO A 76 8.65 -10.38 13.17
N SER A 77 7.37 -10.57 12.85
CA SER A 77 6.54 -9.56 12.23
C SER A 77 6.33 -8.46 13.27
N GLN A 78 7.23 -7.49 13.33
CA GLN A 78 7.10 -6.39 14.31
C GLN A 78 5.79 -5.60 14.10
N HIS A 79 5.18 -5.65 12.91
CA HIS A 79 3.94 -4.96 12.62
C HIS A 79 3.09 -5.79 11.65
N GLY A 80 2.07 -6.49 12.15
CA GLY A 80 1.08 -7.24 11.32
C GLY A 80 0.17 -6.34 10.46
N CYS A 81 0.54 -5.07 10.32
CA CYS A 81 -0.16 -3.99 9.64
C CYS A 81 0.96 -3.13 9.04
N SER A 82 0.96 -2.88 7.72
CA SER A 82 1.97 -1.99 7.12
C SER A 82 2.05 -0.67 7.90
N ARG A 83 3.25 -0.10 8.04
CA ARG A 83 3.41 1.18 8.76
C ARG A 83 2.55 2.25 8.11
N VAL A 84 2.44 2.25 6.78
CA VAL A 84 1.49 3.08 6.04
C VAL A 84 0.05 2.88 6.52
N THR A 85 -0.51 1.67 6.54
CA THR A 85 -1.92 1.49 6.94
C THR A 85 -2.18 1.83 8.42
N SER A 86 -1.19 1.64 9.30
CA SER A 86 -1.30 2.02 10.72
C SER A 86 -1.16 3.52 10.95
N ALA A 87 -0.25 4.18 10.24
CA ALA A 87 -0.04 5.63 10.32
C ALA A 87 -1.20 6.40 9.69
N MET A 88 -1.74 5.89 8.59
CA MET A 88 -2.79 6.55 7.83
C MET A 88 -4.14 6.52 8.59
N ARG A 89 -4.42 5.44 9.35
CA ARG A 89 -5.56 5.42 10.30
C ARG A 89 -5.48 6.48 11.40
N ARG A 90 -4.28 6.91 11.79
CA ARG A 90 -4.08 7.89 12.89
C ARG A 90 -4.01 9.34 12.43
N ARG A 91 -3.86 9.60 11.13
CA ARG A 91 -3.52 10.94 10.60
C ARG A 91 -4.55 11.52 9.63
N LEU A 92 -5.63 10.79 9.31
CA LEU A 92 -6.66 11.22 8.35
C LEU A 92 -7.99 11.65 8.99
N PHE A 93 -8.05 11.77 10.31
CA PHE A 93 -9.12 12.48 11.01
C PHE A 93 -8.63 13.86 11.42
#